data_AF-A0A8J7NEN9-F1
#
_entry.id   AF-A0A8J7NEN9-F1
#
_cell.length_a   1.000
_cell.length_b   1.000
_cell.length_c   1.000
_cell.angle_alpha   90.00
_cell.angle_beta   90.00
_cell.angle_gamma   90.00
#
_symmetry.space_group_name_H-M   'P 1'
#
loop_
_entity.id
_entity.type
_entity.pdbx_description
1 polymer ?
#
loop_
_entity_poly.entity_id
_entity_poly.type
_entity_poly.pdbx_seq_one_letter_code
_entity_poly.pdbx_strand_id
1 'polypeptide(L)'
;MLSIHSRRGGQMVPLSDFAEAEEGPVIWIDLLSPTPDEVKRLESYLGIALPTRDEMAEIELSDRLYNEDGAEFMTMTVVANVDTDEPVKAPVTFIIKGPTLVTMRHIELRPFSNYTAKALRGGVPCASGESVMLGLIEALIDRIADTLERTGDEVDAISREVFRGKSDKVSKKTRNLQSLIEQIGNRGDLLTKLRESLVSISRLVAYHTALETNIRAVDATRRKSPRDIRQRTKLIQRDSAALGEHAIFLSGKITFLLDATLGLINLEQNQIIKIFSVAAVVFLPPTLVASIYGMNFAVMPELDWAAGYPWALGLMLVSAIIPYLYFNYRGWL
;
A
#
# COMPACT_ATOMS: atom_id res chain seq x y z
N MET A 1 16.74 -22.41 -5.44
CA MET A 1 16.11 -23.08 -6.60
C MET A 1 16.50 -22.35 -7.85
N LEU A 2 17.44 -22.93 -8.59
CA LEU A 2 17.91 -22.48 -9.89
C LEU A 2 17.05 -23.08 -11.02
N SER A 3 16.57 -22.25 -11.94
CA SER A 3 15.88 -22.67 -13.17
C SER A 3 16.55 -22.04 -14.39
N ILE A 4 16.94 -22.86 -15.37
CA ILE A 4 17.66 -22.42 -16.56
C ILE A 4 16.76 -22.60 -17.78
N HIS A 5 16.69 -21.59 -18.64
CA HIS A 5 15.86 -21.59 -19.83
C HIS A 5 16.66 -21.20 -21.07
N SER A 6 16.53 -22.00 -22.12
CA SER A 6 17.10 -21.74 -23.45
C SER A 6 15.99 -21.50 -24.48
N ARG A 7 16.38 -20.96 -25.65
CA ARG A 7 15.47 -20.67 -26.75
C ARG A 7 15.59 -21.72 -27.84
N ARG A 8 14.50 -22.40 -28.18
CA ARG A 8 14.41 -23.28 -29.36
C ARG A 8 13.15 -22.96 -30.16
N GLY A 9 13.30 -22.67 -31.46
CA GLY A 9 12.16 -22.41 -32.35
C GLY A 9 11.26 -21.23 -31.95
N GLY A 10 11.76 -20.28 -31.15
CA GLY A 10 10.95 -19.16 -30.63
C GLY A 10 10.16 -19.48 -29.36
N GLN A 11 10.31 -20.68 -28.81
CA GLN A 11 9.76 -21.08 -27.52
C GLN A 11 10.86 -21.19 -26.47
N MET A 12 10.47 -21.01 -25.21
CA MET A 12 11.33 -21.21 -24.06
C MET A 12 11.31 -22.68 -23.65
N VAL A 13 12.49 -23.28 -23.46
CA VAL A 13 12.65 -24.68 -23.07
C VAL A 13 13.50 -24.74 -21.80
N PRO A 14 13.07 -25.47 -20.76
CA PRO A 14 13.86 -25.64 -19.54
C PRO A 14 15.10 -26.51 -19.83
N LEU A 15 16.22 -26.19 -19.19
CA LEU A 15 17.45 -26.98 -19.20
C LEU A 15 17.75 -27.52 -17.80
N SER A 16 18.31 -28.73 -17.75
CA SER A 16 18.72 -29.37 -16.50
C SER A 16 20.02 -28.77 -15.95
N ASP A 17 20.93 -28.40 -16.87
CA ASP A 17 22.28 -27.94 -16.54
C ASP A 17 22.78 -26.91 -17.57
N PHE A 18 23.75 -26.08 -17.18
CA PHE A 18 24.49 -25.19 -18.07
C PHE A 18 25.25 -25.97 -19.15
N ALA A 19 25.63 -27.22 -18.89
CA ALA A 19 26.29 -28.08 -19.88
C ALA A 19 25.39 -28.42 -21.08
N GLU A 20 24.06 -28.41 -20.92
CA GLU A 20 23.10 -28.65 -22.02
C GLU A 20 22.90 -27.41 -22.92
N ALA A 21 23.59 -26.30 -22.62
CA ALA A 21 23.52 -25.06 -23.39
C ALA A 21 24.20 -25.15 -24.78
N GLU A 22 24.89 -26.25 -25.10
CA GLU A 22 25.48 -26.47 -26.43
C GLU A 22 24.45 -26.48 -27.57
N GLU A 23 23.17 -26.75 -27.27
CA GLU A 23 22.08 -26.83 -28.25
C GLU A 23 21.34 -25.50 -28.50
N GLY A 24 21.73 -24.39 -27.84
CA GLY A 24 21.18 -23.04 -28.09
C GLY A 24 21.42 -22.03 -26.96
N PRO A 25 21.44 -20.71 -27.24
CA PRO A 25 21.82 -19.69 -26.26
C PRO A 25 20.86 -19.65 -25.07
N VAL A 26 21.41 -19.73 -23.86
CA VAL A 26 20.67 -19.50 -22.60
C VAL A 26 20.14 -18.07 -22.62
N ILE A 27 18.84 -17.92 -22.41
CA ILE A 27 18.17 -16.61 -22.48
C ILE A 27 17.70 -16.14 -21.11
N TRP A 28 17.36 -17.06 -20.20
CA TRP A 28 16.88 -16.69 -18.87
C TRP A 28 17.29 -17.71 -17.80
N ILE A 29 17.84 -17.21 -16.70
CA ILE A 29 18.20 -17.97 -15.50
C ILE A 29 17.44 -17.35 -14.33
N ASP A 30 16.54 -18.11 -13.70
CA ASP A 30 15.76 -17.65 -12.54
C ASP A 30 16.28 -18.29 -11.25
N LEU A 31 16.66 -17.46 -10.28
CA LEU A 31 17.13 -17.83 -8.95
C LEU A 31 16.06 -17.46 -7.93
N LEU A 32 15.30 -18.45 -7.47
CA LEU A 32 14.41 -18.32 -6.32
C LEU A 32 15.09 -18.88 -5.08
N SER A 33 15.42 -18.00 -4.13
CA SER A 33 16.11 -18.33 -2.88
C SER A 33 17.28 -19.29 -3.13
N PRO A 34 18.30 -18.86 -3.90
CA PRO A 34 19.34 -19.76 -4.34
C PRO A 34 20.25 -20.20 -3.19
N THR A 35 20.81 -21.40 -3.31
CA THR A 35 21.85 -21.86 -2.37
C THR A 35 23.20 -21.21 -2.71
N PRO A 36 24.14 -21.13 -1.75
CA PRO A 36 25.48 -20.61 -2.01
C PRO A 36 26.21 -21.34 -3.16
N ASP A 37 25.94 -22.64 -3.33
CA ASP A 37 26.52 -23.44 -4.42
C ASP A 37 25.91 -23.09 -5.78
N GLU A 38 24.58 -22.86 -5.84
CA GLU A 38 23.90 -22.36 -7.04
C GLU A 38 24.44 -20.98 -7.46
N VAL A 39 24.66 -20.09 -6.50
CA VAL A 39 25.25 -18.75 -6.70
C VAL A 39 26.66 -18.87 -7.28
N LYS A 40 27.59 -19.57 -6.61
CA LYS A 40 28.97 -19.74 -7.08
C LYS A 40 29.06 -20.36 -8.47
N ARG A 41 28.17 -21.31 -8.76
CA ARG A 41 28.09 -21.96 -10.07
C ARG A 41 27.73 -20.97 -11.17
N LEU A 42 26.75 -20.10 -10.91
CA LEU A 42 26.33 -19.08 -11.87
C LEU A 42 27.38 -17.98 -12.03
N GLU A 43 28.00 -17.53 -10.95
CA GLU A 43 29.09 -16.56 -10.97
C GLU A 43 30.27 -17.05 -11.83
N SER A 44 30.64 -18.32 -11.68
CA SER A 44 31.70 -18.95 -12.48
C SER A 44 31.33 -19.06 -13.96
N TYR A 45 30.06 -19.32 -14.28
CA TYR A 45 29.57 -19.45 -15.65
C TYR A 45 29.49 -18.11 -16.37
N LEU A 46 29.00 -17.06 -15.70
CA LEU A 46 28.84 -15.74 -16.28
C LEU A 46 30.05 -14.83 -16.09
N GLY A 47 30.98 -15.15 -15.19
CA GLY A 47 32.09 -14.28 -14.80
C GLY A 47 31.59 -12.94 -14.25
N ILE A 48 30.67 -12.98 -13.28
CA ILE A 48 30.14 -11.82 -12.53
C ILE A 48 30.02 -12.20 -11.06
N ALA A 49 30.06 -11.22 -10.16
CA ALA A 49 29.62 -11.38 -8.78
C ALA A 49 28.10 -11.13 -8.69
N LEU A 50 27.35 -12.03 -8.05
CA LEU A 50 25.93 -11.83 -7.80
C LEU A 50 25.73 -11.05 -6.50
N PRO A 51 24.78 -10.11 -6.44
CA PRO A 51 24.58 -9.31 -5.24
C PRO A 51 24.08 -10.18 -4.09
N THR A 52 24.54 -9.84 -2.89
CA THR A 52 24.07 -10.41 -1.64
C THR A 52 22.68 -9.91 -1.28
N ARG A 53 22.00 -10.59 -0.34
CA ARG A 53 20.69 -10.15 0.15
C ARG A 53 20.73 -8.76 0.77
N ASP A 54 21.84 -8.41 1.43
CA ASP A 54 22.00 -7.14 2.12
C ASP A 54 22.21 -6.00 1.11
N GLU A 55 23.06 -6.21 0.09
CA GLU A 55 23.23 -5.27 -1.03
C GLU A 55 21.92 -5.03 -1.78
N MET A 56 21.13 -6.09 -2.02
CA MET A 56 19.80 -5.96 -2.61
C MET A 56 18.81 -5.15 -1.76
N ALA A 57 19.02 -5.12 -0.44
CA ALA A 57 18.15 -4.43 0.51
C ALA A 57 18.54 -2.95 0.71
N GLU A 58 19.68 -2.51 0.16
CA GLU A 58 20.10 -1.12 0.24
C GLU A 58 19.07 -0.17 -0.37
N ILE A 59 19.11 1.08 0.09
CA ILE A 59 18.17 2.14 -0.32
C ILE A 59 18.79 3.01 -1.41
N GLU A 60 20.12 3.13 -1.41
CA GLU A 60 20.87 3.95 -2.34
C GLU A 60 20.72 3.44 -3.78
N LEU A 61 20.48 4.37 -4.69
CA LEU A 61 20.17 4.03 -6.08
C LEU A 61 21.40 3.47 -6.81
N SER A 62 22.59 3.95 -6.44
CA SER A 62 23.89 3.51 -6.97
C SER A 62 24.15 2.04 -6.70
N ASP A 63 23.78 1.54 -5.52
CA ASP A 63 24.05 0.16 -5.12
C ASP A 63 23.00 -0.82 -5.67
N ARG A 64 21.89 -0.28 -6.19
CA ARG A 64 20.82 -1.06 -6.80
C ARG A 64 20.84 -1.07 -8.31
N LEU A 65 21.30 0.01 -8.93
CA LEU A 65 21.31 0.21 -10.38
C LEU A 65 22.75 0.55 -10.83
N TYR A 66 23.50 -0.48 -11.20
CA TYR A 66 24.92 -0.35 -11.55
C TYR A 66 25.32 -1.24 -12.72
N ASN A 67 26.48 -0.97 -13.30
CA ASN A 67 27.08 -1.78 -14.35
C ASN A 67 28.48 -2.19 -13.91
N GLU A 68 28.74 -3.49 -13.94
CA GLU A 68 30.02 -4.08 -13.53
C GLU A 68 30.28 -5.34 -14.37
N ASP A 69 31.54 -5.59 -14.75
CA ASP A 69 31.95 -6.77 -15.52
C ASP A 69 31.12 -7.05 -16.79
N GLY A 70 30.64 -5.98 -17.43
CA GLY A 70 29.81 -6.02 -18.62
C GLY A 70 28.39 -6.54 -18.39
N ALA A 71 27.94 -6.59 -17.13
CA ALA A 71 26.57 -6.88 -16.72
C ALA A 71 25.86 -5.62 -16.19
N GLU A 72 24.58 -5.50 -16.52
CA GLU A 72 23.70 -4.45 -16.00
C GLU A 72 22.92 -5.03 -14.82
N PHE A 73 23.18 -4.55 -13.61
CA PHE A 73 22.50 -4.95 -12.38
C PHE A 73 21.38 -3.97 -12.06
N MET A 74 20.19 -4.51 -11.88
CA MET A 74 18.97 -3.71 -11.74
C MET A 74 18.06 -4.28 -10.66
N THR A 75 18.21 -3.79 -9.44
CA THR A 75 17.41 -4.20 -8.27
C THR A 75 16.22 -3.29 -8.05
N MET A 76 15.01 -3.82 -8.23
CA MET A 76 13.75 -3.11 -7.98
C MET A 76 13.01 -3.67 -6.77
N THR A 77 12.18 -2.84 -6.13
CA THR A 77 11.26 -3.28 -5.07
C THR A 77 9.95 -3.75 -5.68
N VAL A 78 9.54 -4.97 -5.37
CA VAL A 78 8.26 -5.55 -5.79
C VAL A 78 7.37 -5.77 -4.57
N VAL A 79 6.05 -5.60 -4.75
CA VAL A 79 5.05 -6.00 -3.74
C VAL A 79 4.63 -7.43 -3.98
N ALA A 80 4.81 -8.29 -2.99
CA ALA A 80 4.34 -9.67 -2.97
C ALA A 80 3.11 -9.83 -2.05
N ASN A 81 2.41 -10.94 -2.18
CA ASN A 81 1.28 -11.32 -1.32
C ASN A 81 0.15 -10.28 -1.26
N VAL A 82 -0.08 -9.55 -2.35
CA VAL A 82 -1.11 -8.49 -2.44
C VAL A 82 -2.56 -8.97 -2.26
N ASP A 83 -2.82 -10.28 -2.34
CA ASP A 83 -4.13 -10.89 -2.05
C ASP A 83 -4.29 -11.37 -0.61
N THR A 84 -3.25 -11.24 0.20
CA THR A 84 -3.26 -11.64 1.61
C THR A 84 -3.41 -10.40 2.49
N ASP A 85 -3.66 -10.60 3.77
CA ASP A 85 -3.75 -9.51 4.75
C ASP A 85 -2.40 -8.83 5.02
N GLU A 86 -1.28 -9.47 4.64
CA GLU A 86 0.08 -8.98 4.88
C GLU A 86 0.89 -8.86 3.57
N PRO A 87 0.64 -7.80 2.76
CA PRO A 87 1.46 -7.52 1.60
C PRO A 87 2.87 -7.13 2.04
N VAL A 88 3.90 -7.68 1.40
CA VAL A 88 5.30 -7.43 1.75
C VAL A 88 6.09 -6.85 0.58
N LYS A 89 7.07 -6.00 0.90
CA LYS A 89 8.04 -5.50 -0.07
C LYS A 89 9.20 -6.47 -0.15
N ALA A 90 9.63 -6.81 -1.36
CA ALA A 90 10.77 -7.67 -1.58
C ALA A 90 11.63 -7.15 -2.74
N PRO A 91 12.96 -7.17 -2.61
CA PRO A 91 13.84 -6.85 -3.72
C PRO A 91 13.85 -7.96 -4.76
N VAL A 92 13.88 -7.57 -6.03
CA VAL A 92 14.08 -8.45 -7.18
C VAL A 92 15.17 -7.82 -8.05
N THR A 93 16.24 -8.57 -8.28
CA THR A 93 17.35 -8.14 -9.14
C THR A 93 17.20 -8.76 -10.51
N PHE A 94 17.25 -7.92 -11.54
CA PHE A 94 17.42 -8.29 -12.93
C PHE A 94 18.87 -8.02 -13.31
N ILE A 95 19.53 -8.99 -13.93
CA ILE A 95 20.92 -8.85 -14.39
C ILE A 95 20.96 -9.19 -15.87
N ILE A 96 21.35 -8.24 -16.71
CA ILE A 96 21.53 -8.46 -18.15
C ILE A 96 23.02 -8.61 -18.44
N LYS A 97 23.43 -9.77 -18.96
CA LYS A 97 24.79 -10.01 -19.48
C LYS A 97 24.70 -10.58 -20.89
N GLY A 98 25.01 -9.74 -21.87
CA GLY A 98 24.85 -10.10 -23.29
C GLY A 98 23.38 -10.42 -23.62
N PRO A 99 23.07 -11.59 -24.22
CA PRO A 99 21.69 -11.98 -24.54
C PRO A 99 20.95 -12.63 -23.35
N THR A 100 21.61 -12.83 -22.21
CA THR A 100 21.09 -13.61 -21.08
C THR A 100 20.55 -12.69 -20.00
N LEU A 101 19.36 -13.02 -19.48
CA LEU A 101 18.80 -12.45 -18.26
C LEU A 101 19.04 -13.39 -17.08
N VAL A 102 19.49 -12.86 -15.95
CA VAL A 102 19.40 -13.51 -14.65
C VAL A 102 18.37 -12.78 -13.80
N THR A 103 17.49 -13.50 -13.13
CA THR A 103 16.61 -12.95 -12.09
C THR A 103 16.96 -13.54 -10.74
N MET A 104 17.07 -12.70 -9.71
CA MET A 104 17.34 -13.11 -8.34
C MET A 104 16.26 -12.58 -7.40
N ARG A 105 15.62 -13.49 -6.66
CA ARG A 105 14.49 -13.19 -5.78
C ARG A 105 14.42 -14.16 -4.61
N HIS A 106 13.87 -13.67 -3.50
CA HIS A 106 13.73 -14.44 -2.25
C HIS A 106 12.27 -14.71 -1.86
N ILE A 107 11.35 -14.34 -2.74
CA ILE A 107 9.91 -14.54 -2.57
C ILE A 107 9.30 -15.03 -3.88
N GLU A 108 8.22 -15.80 -3.76
CA GLU A 108 7.41 -16.20 -4.89
C GLU A 108 6.54 -15.05 -5.38
N LEU A 109 6.51 -14.87 -6.70
CA LEU A 109 5.76 -13.82 -7.37
C LEU A 109 4.87 -14.45 -8.44
N ARG A 110 3.56 -14.28 -8.29
CA ARG A 110 2.57 -14.77 -9.28
C ARG A 110 2.85 -14.28 -10.72
N PRO A 111 3.31 -13.03 -10.94
CA PRO A 111 3.70 -12.58 -12.28
C PRO A 111 4.81 -13.43 -12.92
N PHE A 112 5.79 -13.89 -12.13
CA PHE A 112 6.89 -14.74 -12.62
C PHE A 112 6.36 -16.12 -13.03
N SER A 113 5.61 -16.80 -12.15
CA SER A 113 5.06 -18.12 -12.46
C SER A 113 4.12 -18.09 -13.68
N ASN A 114 3.28 -17.05 -13.78
CA ASN A 114 2.37 -16.87 -14.91
C ASN A 114 3.11 -16.59 -16.21
N TYR A 115 4.17 -15.76 -16.15
CA TYR A 115 5.01 -15.47 -17.31
C TYR A 115 5.73 -16.75 -17.79
N THR A 116 6.36 -17.51 -16.89
CA THR A 116 7.01 -18.79 -17.23
C THR A 116 6.05 -19.75 -17.92
N ALA A 117 4.84 -19.94 -17.36
CA ALA A 117 3.84 -20.83 -17.95
C ALA A 117 3.35 -20.36 -19.34
N LYS A 118 3.35 -19.05 -19.63
CA LYS A 118 3.04 -18.52 -20.96
C LYS A 118 4.24 -18.68 -21.92
N ALA A 119 5.46 -18.46 -21.44
CA ALA A 119 6.70 -18.56 -22.22
C ALA A 119 6.97 -19.98 -22.70
N LEU A 120 6.78 -20.97 -21.83
CA LEU A 120 6.90 -22.40 -22.17
C LEU A 120 5.89 -22.86 -23.24
N ARG A 121 4.74 -22.18 -23.35
CA ARG A 121 3.72 -22.45 -24.39
C ARG A 121 3.95 -21.68 -25.68
N GLY A 122 5.01 -20.86 -25.77
CA GLY A 122 5.27 -19.98 -26.92
C GLY A 122 4.31 -18.79 -27.03
N GLY A 123 3.60 -18.44 -25.96
CA GLY A 123 2.59 -17.37 -25.96
C GLY A 123 3.14 -15.97 -25.74
N VAL A 124 4.45 -15.82 -25.48
CA VAL A 124 5.10 -14.52 -25.22
C VAL A 124 6.43 -14.40 -25.95
N PRO A 125 6.86 -13.17 -26.31
CA PRO A 125 8.17 -12.94 -26.91
C PRO A 125 9.31 -13.30 -25.94
N CYS A 126 10.16 -14.25 -26.32
CA CYS A 126 11.36 -14.66 -25.56
C CYS A 126 12.62 -14.61 -26.44
N ALA A 127 12.74 -13.57 -27.27
CA ALA A 127 13.80 -13.46 -28.27
C ALA A 127 15.20 -13.24 -27.67
N SER A 128 15.28 -12.58 -26.52
CA SER A 128 16.48 -12.24 -25.75
C SER A 128 16.11 -12.12 -24.27
N GLY A 129 17.11 -12.14 -23.38
CA GLY A 129 16.92 -11.88 -21.95
C GLY A 129 16.29 -10.51 -21.67
N GLU A 130 16.65 -9.49 -22.43
CA GLU A 130 15.99 -8.17 -22.37
C GLU A 130 14.48 -8.27 -22.69
N SER A 131 14.09 -9.04 -23.70
CA SER A 131 12.67 -9.24 -24.03
C SER A 131 11.90 -9.96 -22.92
N VAL A 132 12.56 -10.90 -22.24
CA VAL A 132 12.03 -11.60 -21.06
C VAL A 132 11.89 -10.64 -19.89
N MET A 133 12.90 -9.81 -19.61
CA MET A 133 12.88 -8.79 -18.56
C MET A 133 11.71 -7.84 -18.75
N LEU A 134 11.54 -7.27 -19.95
CA LEU A 134 10.43 -6.37 -20.25
C LEU A 134 9.09 -7.09 -20.11
N GLY A 135 9.00 -8.37 -20.49
CA GLY A 135 7.79 -9.17 -20.30
C GLY A 135 7.43 -9.45 -18.84
N LEU A 136 8.45 -9.66 -18.00
CA LEU A 136 8.26 -9.79 -16.54
C LEU A 136 7.83 -8.45 -15.92
N ILE A 137 8.42 -7.34 -16.36
CA ILE A 137 8.03 -5.99 -15.91
C ILE A 137 6.60 -5.66 -16.34
N GLU A 138 6.20 -5.98 -17.58
CA GLU A 138 4.81 -5.86 -18.05
C GLU A 138 3.86 -6.67 -17.15
N ALA A 139 4.19 -7.93 -16.85
CA ALA A 139 3.37 -8.76 -15.96
C ALA A 139 3.29 -8.21 -14.52
N LEU A 140 4.34 -7.53 -14.04
CA LEU A 140 4.34 -6.82 -12.75
C LEU A 140 3.44 -5.58 -12.80
N ILE A 141 3.52 -4.79 -13.87
CA ILE A 141 2.67 -3.61 -14.09
C ILE A 141 1.20 -4.00 -14.16
N ASP A 142 0.85 -5.02 -14.95
CA ASP A 142 -0.52 -5.54 -15.05
C ASP A 142 -1.06 -5.90 -13.67
N ARG A 143 -0.23 -6.58 -12.87
CA ARG A 143 -0.62 -6.97 -11.51
C ARG A 143 -0.85 -5.78 -10.59
N ILE A 144 -0.03 -4.73 -10.72
CA ILE A 144 -0.20 -3.50 -9.96
C ILE A 144 -1.49 -2.79 -10.40
N ALA A 145 -1.77 -2.73 -11.71
CA ALA A 145 -2.99 -2.13 -12.24
C ALA A 145 -4.25 -2.80 -11.67
N ASP A 146 -4.33 -4.14 -11.74
CA ASP A 146 -5.44 -4.91 -11.15
C ASP A 146 -5.61 -4.62 -9.65
N THR A 147 -4.49 -4.50 -8.93
CA THR A 147 -4.52 -4.27 -7.48
C THR A 147 -4.93 -2.83 -7.15
N LEU A 148 -4.51 -1.84 -7.94
CA LEU A 148 -4.92 -0.45 -7.80
C LEU A 148 -6.42 -0.27 -8.07
N GLU A 149 -6.95 -0.92 -9.10
CA GLU A 149 -8.39 -0.91 -9.41
C GLU A 149 -9.21 -1.48 -8.25
N ARG A 150 -8.85 -2.68 -7.76
CA ARG A 150 -9.49 -3.29 -6.59
C ARG A 150 -9.40 -2.39 -5.35
N THR A 151 -8.24 -1.79 -5.09
CA THR A 151 -8.06 -0.88 -3.95
C THR A 151 -8.95 0.36 -4.10
N GLY A 152 -9.11 0.88 -5.32
CA GLY A 152 -10.04 1.97 -5.61
C GLY A 152 -11.50 1.60 -5.28
N ASP A 153 -11.96 0.43 -5.74
CA ASP A 153 -13.32 -0.05 -5.46
C ASP A 153 -13.58 -0.25 -3.95
N GLU A 154 -12.58 -0.76 -3.22
CA GLU A 154 -12.63 -0.92 -1.77
C GLU A 154 -12.71 0.45 -1.05
N VAL A 155 -11.91 1.43 -1.49
CA VAL A 155 -11.96 2.82 -0.98
C VAL A 155 -13.34 3.45 -1.26
N ASP A 156 -13.96 3.15 -2.39
CA ASP A 156 -15.30 3.63 -2.76
C ASP A 156 -16.41 2.99 -1.91
N ALA A 157 -16.24 1.72 -1.53
CA ALA A 157 -17.11 1.05 -0.58
C ALA A 157 -17.02 1.71 0.80
N ILE A 158 -15.80 1.92 1.31
CA ILE A 158 -15.55 2.61 2.59
C ILE A 158 -16.15 4.01 2.59
N SER A 159 -15.92 4.78 1.51
CA SER A 159 -16.50 6.13 1.35
C SER A 159 -18.01 6.12 1.50
N ARG A 160 -18.70 5.19 0.83
CA ARG A 160 -20.16 5.06 0.94
C ARG A 160 -20.58 4.73 2.37
N GLU A 161 -19.85 3.90 3.09
CA GLU A 161 -20.17 3.56 4.48
C GLU A 161 -19.99 4.77 5.43
N VAL A 162 -18.89 5.51 5.27
CA VAL A 162 -18.60 6.74 6.04
C VAL A 162 -19.73 7.78 5.85
N PHE A 163 -20.20 7.98 4.62
CA PHE A 163 -21.15 9.07 4.32
C PHE A 163 -22.63 8.67 4.29
N ARG A 164 -23.01 7.39 4.11
CA ARG A 164 -24.43 6.97 4.04
C ARG A 164 -25.09 6.71 5.41
N GLY A 165 -24.39 6.90 6.52
CA GLY A 165 -24.90 6.69 7.88
C GLY A 165 -25.95 7.70 8.37
N LYS A 166 -27.12 7.80 7.71
CA LYS A 166 -28.34 8.45 8.24
C LYS A 166 -29.27 7.45 8.95
N SER A 167 -28.80 6.75 9.99
CA SER A 167 -29.64 5.83 10.77
C SER A 167 -29.44 6.00 12.28
N ASP A 168 -30.30 6.82 12.90
CA ASP A 168 -30.85 6.91 14.27
C ASP A 168 -30.27 6.20 15.52
N LYS A 169 -29.14 5.49 15.50
CA LYS A 169 -28.59 4.84 16.72
C LYS A 169 -27.11 5.15 16.94
N VAL A 170 -26.87 6.14 17.81
CA VAL A 170 -25.56 6.71 18.20
C VAL A 170 -24.55 5.66 18.67
N SER A 171 -24.97 4.63 19.42
CA SER A 171 -24.04 3.66 20.05
C SER A 171 -23.44 2.61 19.10
N LYS A 172 -24.09 2.28 17.97
CA LYS A 172 -23.53 1.35 16.96
C LYS A 172 -22.56 2.03 15.99
N LYS A 173 -22.55 3.38 15.95
CA LYS A 173 -21.84 4.15 14.93
C LYS A 173 -20.34 4.32 15.22
N THR A 174 -19.95 4.58 16.48
CA THR A 174 -18.54 4.78 16.86
C THR A 174 -17.68 3.52 16.66
N ARG A 175 -18.21 2.33 16.97
CA ARG A 175 -17.49 1.06 16.77
C ARG A 175 -17.25 0.74 15.29
N ASN A 176 -18.17 1.16 14.41
CA ASN A 176 -18.00 1.03 12.96
C ASN A 176 -16.96 2.03 12.43
N LEU A 177 -16.94 3.28 12.92
CA LEU A 177 -15.96 4.29 12.49
C LEU A 177 -14.51 3.89 12.81
N GLN A 178 -14.26 3.27 13.97
CA GLN A 178 -12.92 2.78 14.30
C GLN A 178 -12.46 1.67 13.34
N SER A 179 -13.32 0.70 13.02
CA SER A 179 -13.00 -0.33 12.03
C SER A 179 -12.82 0.22 10.62
N LEU A 180 -13.46 1.35 10.28
CA LEU A 180 -13.25 2.03 9.01
C LEU A 180 -11.88 2.69 8.96
N ILE A 181 -11.39 3.28 10.06
CA ILE A 181 -10.01 3.82 10.12
C ILE A 181 -8.98 2.71 9.89
N GLU A 182 -9.13 1.54 10.53
CA GLU A 182 -8.23 0.40 10.32
C GLU A 182 -8.23 -0.04 8.86
N GLN A 183 -9.40 -0.15 8.23
CA GLN A 183 -9.52 -0.48 6.81
C GLN A 183 -8.86 0.57 5.92
N ILE A 184 -9.11 1.87 6.15
CA ILE A 184 -8.49 2.98 5.42
C ILE A 184 -6.96 2.91 5.54
N GLY A 185 -6.45 2.66 6.75
CA GLY A 185 -5.03 2.52 7.02
C GLY A 185 -4.40 1.36 6.23
N ASN A 186 -5.02 0.18 6.26
CA ASN A 186 -4.53 -0.99 5.53
C ASN A 186 -4.50 -0.76 4.00
N ARG A 187 -5.52 -0.08 3.43
CA ARG A 187 -5.52 0.29 2.01
C ARG A 187 -4.47 1.35 1.69
N GLY A 188 -4.24 2.30 2.59
CA GLY A 188 -3.18 3.31 2.45
C GLY A 188 -1.77 2.70 2.44
N ASP A 189 -1.52 1.71 3.30
CA ASP A 189 -0.25 0.99 3.35
C ASP A 189 -0.01 0.16 2.07
N LEU A 190 -1.02 -0.62 1.63
CA LEU A 190 -0.93 -1.35 0.35
C LEU A 190 -0.66 -0.40 -0.82
N LEU A 191 -1.38 0.72 -0.89
CA LEU A 191 -1.21 1.72 -1.95
C LEU A 191 0.21 2.31 -1.96
N THR A 192 0.78 2.56 -0.78
CA THR A 192 2.16 3.04 -0.63
C THR A 192 3.15 2.03 -1.19
N LYS A 193 2.99 0.75 -0.85
CA LYS A 193 3.83 -0.34 -1.38
C LYS A 193 3.73 -0.44 -2.91
N LEU A 194 2.52 -0.36 -3.48
CA LEU A 194 2.30 -0.39 -4.93
C LEU A 194 2.98 0.79 -5.62
N ARG A 195 2.86 1.99 -5.06
CA ARG A 195 3.51 3.20 -5.57
C ARG A 195 5.03 3.08 -5.56
N GLU A 196 5.62 2.59 -4.47
CA GLU A 196 7.07 2.34 -4.40
C GLU A 196 7.56 1.35 -5.47
N SER A 197 6.75 0.34 -5.78
CA SER A 197 7.06 -0.62 -6.83
C SER A 197 7.03 0.03 -8.22
N LEU A 198 6.01 0.83 -8.53
CA LEU A 198 5.93 1.61 -9.78
C LEU A 198 7.11 2.57 -9.93
N VAL A 199 7.49 3.28 -8.87
CA VAL A 199 8.67 4.16 -8.88
C VAL A 199 9.94 3.36 -9.17
N SER A 200 10.08 2.17 -8.56
CA SER A 200 11.23 1.29 -8.80
C SER A 200 11.27 0.78 -10.25
N ILE A 201 10.13 0.42 -10.84
CA ILE A 201 10.01 0.06 -12.26
C ILE A 201 10.44 1.23 -13.16
N SER A 202 9.89 2.42 -12.92
CA SER A 202 10.22 3.61 -13.70
C SER A 202 11.71 3.93 -13.66
N ARG A 203 12.36 3.82 -12.49
CA ARG A 203 13.79 4.05 -12.32
C ARG A 203 14.63 3.00 -13.05
N LEU A 204 14.29 1.72 -12.91
CA LEU A 204 14.97 0.61 -13.58
C LEU A 204 14.93 0.80 -15.11
N VAL A 205 13.74 1.06 -15.66
CA VAL A 205 13.55 1.17 -17.10
C VAL A 205 14.21 2.45 -17.64
N ALA A 206 14.21 3.55 -16.88
CA ALA A 206 14.95 4.76 -17.22
C ALA A 206 16.47 4.52 -17.22
N TYR A 207 17.00 3.82 -16.22
CA TYR A 207 18.42 3.46 -16.12
C TYR A 207 18.87 2.61 -17.31
N HIS A 208 18.13 1.54 -17.61
CA HIS A 208 18.42 0.67 -18.75
C HIS A 208 18.38 1.46 -20.08
N THR A 209 17.39 2.33 -20.28
CA THR A 209 17.30 3.20 -21.47
C THR A 209 18.50 4.16 -21.57
N ALA A 210 18.97 4.70 -20.45
CA ALA A 210 20.13 5.60 -20.39
C ALA A 210 21.43 4.86 -20.75
N LEU A 211 21.64 3.67 -20.20
CA LEU A 211 22.77 2.80 -20.55
C LEU A 211 22.79 2.46 -22.04
N GLU A 212 21.66 2.04 -22.61
CA GLU A 212 21.56 1.79 -24.04
C GLU A 212 21.97 3.01 -24.87
N THR A 213 21.59 4.22 -24.42
CA THR A 213 21.87 5.46 -25.13
C THR A 213 23.35 5.83 -25.05
N ASN A 214 23.99 5.64 -23.89
CA ASN A 214 25.40 5.88 -23.69
C ASN A 214 26.27 4.90 -24.47
N ILE A 215 25.91 3.61 -24.48
CA ILE A 215 26.58 2.58 -25.27
C ILE A 215 26.53 2.95 -26.77
N ARG A 216 25.40 3.47 -27.25
CA ARG A 216 25.26 3.95 -28.65
C ARG A 216 26.16 5.14 -28.98
N ALA A 217 26.39 6.03 -28.02
CA ALA A 217 27.23 7.21 -28.23
C ALA A 217 28.72 6.84 -28.34
N VAL A 218 29.14 5.78 -27.65
CA VAL A 218 30.54 5.33 -27.61
C VAL A 218 30.85 4.34 -28.73
N ASP A 219 29.91 3.47 -29.11
CA ASP A 219 30.12 2.43 -30.12
C ASP A 219 28.95 2.34 -31.10
N ALA A 220 29.07 3.07 -32.21
CA ALA A 220 28.07 3.09 -33.29
C ALA A 220 27.94 1.74 -34.05
N THR A 221 28.85 0.78 -33.79
CA THR A 221 28.85 -0.54 -34.44
C THR A 221 28.07 -1.60 -33.65
N ARG A 222 27.77 -1.36 -32.35
CA ARG A 222 26.89 -2.22 -31.58
C ARG A 222 25.49 -2.24 -32.18
N ARG A 223 24.92 -3.44 -32.35
CA ARG A 223 23.58 -3.65 -32.91
C ARG A 223 22.56 -2.76 -32.18
N LYS A 224 21.84 -1.93 -32.94
CA LYS A 224 20.64 -1.23 -32.44
C LYS A 224 19.74 -2.25 -31.75
N SER A 225 19.34 -1.99 -30.51
CA SER A 225 18.22 -2.71 -29.90
C SER A 225 17.04 -2.67 -30.87
N PRO A 226 16.32 -3.80 -31.06
CA PRO A 226 15.21 -3.88 -31.98
C PRO A 226 14.22 -2.72 -31.76
N ARG A 227 13.64 -2.19 -32.84
CA ARG A 227 12.67 -1.10 -32.75
C ARG A 227 11.54 -1.42 -31.76
N ASP A 228 11.13 -2.68 -31.73
CA ASP A 228 10.07 -3.22 -30.89
C ASP A 228 10.41 -3.12 -29.40
N ILE A 229 11.66 -3.40 -29.02
CA ILE A 229 12.13 -3.33 -27.63
C ILE A 229 12.08 -1.88 -27.14
N ARG A 230 12.61 -0.93 -27.90
CA ARG A 230 12.50 0.51 -27.56
C ARG A 230 11.06 0.98 -27.43
N GLN A 231 10.14 0.47 -28.25
CA GLN A 231 8.73 0.81 -28.16
C GLN A 231 8.10 0.24 -26.89
N ARG A 232 8.38 -1.02 -26.54
CA ARG A 232 7.93 -1.65 -25.29
C ARG A 232 8.47 -0.92 -24.06
N THR A 233 9.75 -0.59 -24.03
CA THR A 233 10.36 0.21 -22.95
C THR A 233 9.64 1.54 -22.74
N LYS A 234 9.29 2.25 -23.81
CA LYS A 234 8.51 3.50 -23.73
C LYS A 234 7.08 3.30 -23.24
N LEU A 235 6.43 2.21 -23.66
CA LEU A 235 5.09 1.86 -23.18
C LEU A 235 5.11 1.59 -21.68
N ILE A 236 6.04 0.74 -21.21
CA ILE A 236 6.26 0.45 -19.79
C ILE A 236 6.51 1.73 -18.98
N GLN A 237 7.34 2.65 -19.47
CA GLN A 237 7.56 3.95 -18.80
C GLN A 237 6.27 4.76 -18.68
N ARG A 238 5.49 4.85 -19.76
CA ARG A 238 4.23 5.59 -19.78
C ARG A 238 3.19 4.97 -18.86
N ASP A 239 3.06 3.65 -18.90
CA ASP A 239 2.05 2.92 -18.12
C ASP A 239 2.40 2.97 -16.62
N SER A 240 3.68 2.81 -16.27
CA SER A 240 4.16 3.01 -14.89
C SER A 240 3.89 4.44 -14.37
N ALA A 241 4.11 5.47 -15.21
CA ALA A 241 3.80 6.85 -14.85
C ALA A 241 2.29 7.08 -14.67
N ALA A 242 1.46 6.57 -15.59
CA ALA A 242 0.00 6.72 -15.52
C ALA A 242 -0.60 6.03 -14.28
N LEU A 243 -0.14 4.81 -13.97
CA LEU A 243 -0.54 4.11 -12.75
C LEU A 243 -0.02 4.82 -11.48
N GLY A 244 1.16 5.43 -11.56
CA GLY A 244 1.72 6.25 -10.48
C GLY A 244 0.84 7.46 -10.16
N GLU A 245 0.36 8.16 -11.17
CA GLU A 245 -0.61 9.27 -11.00
C GLU A 245 -1.95 8.77 -10.45
N HIS A 246 -2.45 7.62 -10.92
CA HIS A 246 -3.65 7.02 -10.36
C HIS A 246 -3.47 6.68 -8.87
N ALA A 247 -2.31 6.16 -8.48
CA ALA A 247 -2.00 5.89 -7.09
C ALA A 247 -1.94 7.17 -6.24
N ILE A 248 -1.42 8.29 -6.78
CA ILE A 248 -1.45 9.60 -6.11
C ILE A 248 -2.89 10.07 -5.89
N PHE A 249 -3.76 9.94 -6.90
CA PHE A 249 -5.17 10.27 -6.79
C PHE A 249 -5.87 9.45 -5.69
N LEU A 250 -5.68 8.13 -5.68
CA LEU A 250 -6.23 7.25 -4.64
C LEU A 250 -5.70 7.61 -3.24
N SER A 251 -4.42 7.99 -3.14
CA SER A 251 -3.83 8.42 -1.86
C SER A 251 -4.51 9.67 -1.32
N GLY A 252 -4.79 10.65 -2.18
CA GLY A 252 -5.56 11.84 -1.78
C GLY A 252 -6.98 11.50 -1.31
N LYS A 253 -7.64 10.54 -1.97
CA LYS A 253 -8.95 10.06 -1.56
C LYS A 253 -8.92 9.35 -0.20
N ILE A 254 -7.91 8.52 0.05
CA ILE A 254 -7.68 7.84 1.34
C ILE A 254 -7.49 8.87 2.46
N THR A 255 -6.64 9.89 2.26
CA THR A 255 -6.43 10.95 3.25
C THR A 255 -7.73 11.70 3.54
N PHE A 256 -8.48 12.08 2.50
CA PHE A 256 -9.78 12.72 2.67
C PHE A 256 -10.76 11.87 3.50
N LEU A 257 -10.82 10.55 3.26
CA LEU A 257 -11.67 9.65 4.02
C LEU A 257 -11.21 9.49 5.47
N LEU A 258 -9.90 9.43 5.73
CA LEU A 258 -9.35 9.37 7.08
C LEU A 258 -9.77 10.62 7.87
N ASP A 259 -9.56 11.81 7.29
CA ASP A 259 -9.91 13.09 7.91
C ASP A 259 -11.42 13.21 8.15
N ALA A 260 -12.25 12.82 7.17
CA ALA A 260 -13.70 12.81 7.31
C ALA A 260 -14.17 11.86 8.42
N THR A 261 -13.57 10.67 8.51
CA THR A 261 -13.92 9.66 9.52
C THR A 261 -13.54 10.15 10.91
N LEU A 262 -12.35 10.74 11.09
CA LEU A 262 -11.94 11.38 12.34
C LEU A 262 -12.86 12.55 12.71
N GLY A 263 -13.26 13.36 11.73
CA GLY A 263 -14.23 14.44 11.92
C GLY A 263 -15.58 13.93 12.45
N LEU A 264 -16.10 12.83 11.90
CA LEU A 264 -17.33 12.20 12.39
C LEU A 264 -17.20 11.66 13.82
N ILE A 265 -16.07 11.05 14.16
CA ILE A 265 -15.79 10.59 15.53
C ILE A 265 -15.79 11.79 16.49
N ASN A 266 -15.13 12.89 16.13
CA ASN A 266 -15.09 14.10 16.94
C ASN A 266 -16.50 14.71 17.11
N LEU A 267 -17.34 14.69 16.08
CA LEU A 267 -18.74 15.13 16.19
C LEU A 267 -19.54 14.26 17.17
N GLU A 268 -19.37 12.94 17.12
CA GLU A 268 -20.01 12.02 18.07
C GLU A 268 -19.54 12.23 19.51
N GLN A 269 -18.24 12.38 19.72
CA GLN A 269 -17.67 12.68 21.03
C GLN A 269 -18.19 14.01 21.58
N ASN A 270 -18.24 15.05 20.75
CA ASN A 270 -18.80 16.35 21.12
C ASN A 270 -20.29 16.24 21.49
N GLN A 271 -21.08 15.44 20.76
CA GLN A 271 -22.48 15.21 21.09
C GLN A 271 -22.64 14.50 22.45
N ILE A 272 -21.81 13.49 22.74
CA ILE A 272 -21.81 12.78 24.03
C ILE A 272 -21.47 13.75 25.18
N ILE A 273 -20.40 14.55 25.03
CA ILE A 273 -20.00 15.55 26.04
C ILE A 273 -21.11 16.57 26.27
N LYS A 274 -21.76 17.03 25.19
CA LYS A 274 -22.89 17.98 25.26
C LYS A 274 -24.05 17.42 26.08
N ILE A 275 -24.42 16.15 25.88
CA ILE A 275 -25.48 15.48 26.65
C ILE A 275 -25.13 15.43 28.14
N PHE A 276 -23.90 15.01 28.51
CA PHE A 276 -23.46 14.98 29.91
C PHE A 276 -23.40 16.36 30.55
N SER A 277 -22.96 17.37 29.79
CA SER A 277 -22.90 18.75 30.26
C SER A 277 -24.29 19.31 30.54
N VAL A 278 -25.26 19.06 29.64
CA VAL A 278 -26.66 19.46 29.85
C VAL A 278 -27.25 18.74 31.07
N ALA A 279 -27.04 17.42 31.21
CA ALA A 279 -27.50 16.67 32.36
C ALA A 279 -26.92 17.23 33.68
N ALA A 280 -25.62 17.52 33.73
CA ALA A 280 -24.97 18.09 34.91
C ALA A 280 -25.57 19.46 35.29
N VAL A 281 -25.76 20.37 34.33
CA VAL A 281 -26.33 21.70 34.61
C VAL A 281 -27.80 21.61 35.06
N VAL A 282 -28.56 20.61 34.58
CA VAL A 282 -29.94 20.38 35.00
C VAL A 282 -30.03 19.78 36.42
N PHE A 283 -29.11 18.90 36.81
CA PHE A 283 -29.18 18.17 38.10
C PHE A 283 -28.35 18.79 39.23
N LEU A 284 -27.26 19.52 38.95
CA LEU A 284 -26.41 20.10 39.99
C LEU A 284 -27.14 21.14 40.86
N PRO A 285 -27.93 22.09 40.32
CA PRO A 285 -28.63 23.07 41.16
C PRO A 285 -29.68 22.47 42.11
N PRO A 286 -30.57 21.54 41.66
CA PRO A 286 -31.47 20.84 42.58
C PRO A 286 -30.71 20.06 43.67
N THR A 287 -29.59 19.43 43.29
CA THR A 287 -28.75 18.68 44.25
C THR A 287 -28.13 19.61 45.29
N LEU A 288 -27.71 20.81 44.90
CA LEU A 288 -27.20 21.82 45.82
C LEU A 288 -28.29 22.29 46.79
N VAL A 289 -29.51 22.53 46.30
CA VAL A 289 -30.67 22.89 47.14
C VAL A 289 -30.96 21.79 48.14
N ALA A 290 -31.06 20.53 47.69
CA ALA A 290 -31.25 19.38 48.56
C ALA A 290 -30.11 19.24 49.59
N SER A 291 -28.87 19.51 49.19
CA SER A 291 -27.71 19.44 50.09
C SER A 291 -27.75 20.52 51.17
N ILE A 292 -28.12 21.76 50.84
CA ILE A 292 -28.25 22.87 51.80
C ILE A 292 -29.32 22.59 52.85
N TYR A 293 -30.51 22.15 52.40
CA TYR A 293 -31.61 21.79 53.30
C TYR A 293 -31.38 20.46 54.05
N GLY A 294 -30.35 19.69 53.67
CA GLY A 294 -29.90 18.49 54.35
C GLY A 294 -28.75 18.71 55.36
N MET A 295 -28.27 19.94 55.54
CA MET A 295 -27.20 20.23 56.49
C MET A 295 -27.73 20.24 57.94
N ASN A 296 -26.88 19.91 58.90
CA ASN A 296 -27.24 19.86 60.33
C ASN A 296 -26.81 21.12 61.09
N PHE A 297 -27.33 22.30 60.72
CA PHE A 297 -27.03 23.55 61.44
C PHE A 297 -28.05 23.85 62.53
N ALA A 298 -27.59 24.47 63.63
CA ALA A 298 -28.44 24.81 64.76
C ALA A 298 -29.44 25.96 64.49
N VAL A 299 -29.14 26.83 63.52
CA VAL A 299 -30.01 27.94 63.11
C VAL A 299 -30.29 27.81 61.63
N MET A 300 -31.49 27.32 61.30
CA MET A 300 -32.03 27.23 59.94
C MET A 300 -33.45 27.80 59.92
N PRO A 301 -33.61 29.13 59.78
CA PRO A 301 -34.91 29.79 59.90
C PRO A 301 -35.95 29.30 58.88
N GLU A 302 -35.52 28.67 57.79
CA GLU A 302 -36.39 28.13 56.74
C GLU A 302 -37.11 26.83 57.15
N LEU A 303 -36.63 26.11 58.17
CA LEU A 303 -37.25 24.86 58.65
C LEU A 303 -38.48 25.10 59.53
N ASP A 304 -38.49 26.19 60.31
CA ASP A 304 -39.63 26.58 61.15
C ASP A 304 -40.78 27.19 60.32
N TRP A 305 -40.52 27.48 59.05
CA TRP A 305 -41.51 27.99 58.11
C TRP A 305 -42.41 26.85 57.63
N ALA A 306 -43.72 26.96 57.88
CA ALA A 306 -44.71 25.95 57.49
C ALA A 306 -44.72 25.59 55.99
N ALA A 307 -44.24 26.50 55.12
CA ALA A 307 -44.12 26.26 53.68
C ALA A 307 -42.68 25.96 53.21
N GLY A 308 -41.71 25.84 54.11
CA GLY A 308 -40.29 25.65 53.79
C GLY A 308 -40.01 24.39 52.97
N TYR A 309 -40.64 23.25 53.32
CA TYR A 309 -40.48 22.00 52.57
C TYR A 309 -41.09 22.07 51.14
N PRO A 310 -42.36 22.50 50.95
CA PRO A 310 -42.90 22.78 49.62
C PRO A 310 -42.08 23.79 48.81
N TRP A 311 -41.54 24.82 49.47
CA TRP A 311 -40.69 25.84 48.84
C TRP A 311 -39.37 25.26 48.31
N ALA A 312 -38.70 24.40 49.09
CA ALA A 312 -37.48 23.72 48.66
C ALA A 312 -37.72 22.81 47.44
N LEU A 313 -38.84 22.08 47.42
CA LEU A 313 -39.27 21.28 46.25
C LEU A 313 -39.55 22.15 45.03
N GLY A 314 -40.22 23.29 45.22
CA GLY A 314 -40.44 24.27 44.15
C GLY A 314 -39.13 24.83 43.59
N LEU A 315 -38.17 25.19 44.44
CA LEU A 315 -36.85 25.65 44.03
C LEU A 315 -36.06 24.58 43.28
N MET A 316 -36.09 23.33 43.74
CA MET A 316 -35.49 22.20 43.02
C MET A 316 -36.10 22.05 41.62
N LEU A 317 -37.43 22.10 41.51
CA LEU A 317 -38.12 21.92 40.23
C LEU A 317 -37.83 23.08 39.26
N VAL A 318 -37.92 24.32 39.74
CA VAL A 318 -37.63 25.52 38.94
C VAL A 318 -36.17 25.55 38.50
N SER A 319 -35.24 25.20 39.38
CA SER A 319 -33.81 25.19 39.07
C SER A 319 -33.39 24.11 38.07
N ALA A 320 -34.17 23.02 37.92
CA ALA A 320 -33.99 22.04 36.84
C ALA A 320 -34.65 22.50 35.51
N ILE A 321 -35.85 23.08 35.58
CA ILE A 321 -36.65 23.46 34.40
C ILE A 321 -36.02 24.65 33.66
N ILE A 322 -35.52 25.66 34.36
CA ILE A 322 -34.96 26.87 33.72
C ILE A 322 -33.78 26.51 32.79
N PRO A 323 -32.74 25.77 33.24
CA PRO A 323 -31.66 25.35 32.36
C PRO A 323 -32.13 24.43 31.24
N TYR A 324 -33.05 23.50 31.53
CA TYR A 324 -33.59 22.59 30.51
C TYR A 324 -34.25 23.36 29.36
N LEU A 325 -35.14 24.31 29.67
CA LEU A 325 -35.81 25.14 28.67
C LEU A 325 -34.81 26.00 27.88
N TYR A 326 -33.79 26.55 28.56
CA TYR A 326 -32.73 27.32 27.92
C TYR A 326 -31.93 26.49 26.89
N PHE A 327 -31.52 25.28 27.26
CA PHE A 327 -30.79 24.39 26.36
C PHE A 327 -31.67 23.88 25.21
N ASN A 328 -32.96 23.61 25.48
CA ASN A 328 -33.91 23.23 24.44
C ASN A 328 -34.11 24.35 23.41
N TYR A 329 -34.26 25.60 23.86
CA TYR A 329 -34.35 26.77 22.97
C TYR A 329 -33.10 26.97 22.10
N ARG A 330 -31.91 26.67 22.63
CA ARG A 330 -30.65 26.78 21.90
C ARG A 330 -30.39 25.64 20.92
N GLY A 331 -31.26 24.62 20.85
CA GLY A 331 -31.02 23.41 20.05
C GLY A 331 -29.86 22.57 20.60
N TRP A 332 -29.71 22.55 21.93
CA TRP A 332 -28.66 21.78 22.59
C TRP A 332 -29.06 20.35 22.97
N LEU A 333 -30.35 20.10 22.97
CA LEU A 333 -31.03 18.81 23.13
C LEU A 333 -31.50 18.32 21.76
#